data_AF-A0A965YYS0-F1
#
_entry.id   AF-A0A965YYS0-F1
#
_cell.length_a   1.000
_cell.length_b   1.000
_cell.length_c   1.000
_cell.angle_alpha   90.00
_cell.angle_beta   90.00
_cell.angle_gamma   90.00
#
_symmetry.space_group_name_H-M   'P 1'
#
loop_
_entity.id
_entity.type
_entity.pdbx_description
1 polymer ?
#
loop_
_entity_poly.entity_id
_entity_poly.type
_entity_poly.pdbx_seq_one_letter_code
_entity_poly.pdbx_strand_id
1 'polypeptide(L)'
;YVDSILEDIKWLGYQWGNVYYASDYFQQLWDFALKLIREGKAYVDEQSAEEIARQKGTPTVPGTHSPFRDRPIEESLELFEKMNSGEIPEGKMVLRAKIDMAASNMHFRDPIIYRVIHIPHHRTGTTWKAYPMYDFAHGQSDYFEGVTHSLCTLEFEVHRPLYDWFIDQLADSDYRPRQTEFNRLNLTYTVMSKRKLLQLVQEKLVSGWDDPRMPTLTGMRRRGFTPGGIHNFIDRIGYTKYDGMNDISLLEHAVREDLNKRVMRVSGVIDPVKLVLTNYPENQTEEMEAINNPEDESMGTRKVMFTRELWIERDDFMEDAPKKYFRLTPGNEVRLKNAYIVKCTGCRKDEQGNVTEVYAEYDPQTKSGMPEASRRVKGTIHWVSVPHSLNAEVRLYDRLFMVEDPSAEKEKDFRELMNPESLIVKSGCKVEAYLKEAKPLDSFQFQRIGYFNVDKESAEGNLVFNRTVALKDSWKKQNG
;
A
#
# COMPACT_ATOMS: atom_id res chain seq x y z
N TYR A 1 2.59 7.17 14.54
CA TYR A 1 1.69 7.55 13.44
C TYR A 1 2.11 8.87 12.80
N VAL A 2 2.24 9.97 13.56
CA VAL A 2 2.68 11.28 13.03
C VAL A 2 3.94 11.15 12.16
N ASP A 3 5.02 10.59 12.69
CA ASP A 3 6.29 10.48 11.94
C ASP A 3 6.16 9.63 10.66
N SER A 4 5.41 8.52 10.73
CA SER A 4 5.16 7.64 9.57
C SER A 4 4.35 8.35 8.47
N ILE A 5 3.37 9.18 8.83
CA ILE A 5 2.59 9.95 7.85
C ILE A 5 3.49 10.98 7.14
N LEU A 6 4.33 11.68 7.92
CA LEU A 6 5.28 12.64 7.37
C LEU A 6 6.30 11.96 6.44
N GLU A 7 6.76 10.76 6.80
CA GLU A 7 7.66 9.96 5.99
C GLU A 7 7.00 9.48 4.69
N ASP A 8 5.75 9.00 4.76
CA ASP A 8 5.00 8.51 3.61
C ASP A 8 4.69 9.64 2.60
N ILE A 9 4.32 10.83 3.08
CA ILE A 9 4.09 12.01 2.23
C ILE A 9 5.39 12.42 1.51
N LYS A 10 6.52 12.46 2.24
CA LYS A 10 7.84 12.75 1.66
C LYS A 10 8.25 11.69 0.65
N TRP A 11 8.00 10.43 0.94
CA TRP A 11 8.31 9.33 0.04
C TRP A 11 7.54 9.43 -1.27
N LEU A 12 6.27 9.86 -1.24
CA LEU A 12 5.50 10.17 -2.44
C LEU A 12 6.07 11.37 -3.24
N GLY A 13 7.04 12.10 -2.70
CA GLY A 13 7.66 13.25 -3.37
C GLY A 13 6.91 14.57 -3.14
N TYR A 14 5.98 14.60 -2.20
CA TYR A 14 5.31 15.82 -1.79
C TYR A 14 6.04 16.50 -0.63
N GLN A 15 5.99 17.82 -0.61
CA GLN A 15 6.53 18.65 0.46
C GLN A 15 5.42 19.57 0.96
N TRP A 16 5.10 19.48 2.24
CA TRP A 16 4.18 20.42 2.89
C TRP A 16 4.89 21.76 3.13
N GLY A 17 4.11 22.85 3.15
CA GLY A 17 4.59 24.15 3.59
C GLY A 17 4.85 24.17 5.10
N ASN A 18 3.79 24.00 5.88
CA ASN A 18 3.83 23.98 7.35
C ASN A 18 3.25 22.67 7.88
N VAL A 19 3.66 22.29 9.10
CA VAL A 19 3.03 21.19 9.84
C VAL A 19 2.12 21.80 10.89
N TYR A 20 0.82 21.55 10.75
CA TYR A 20 -0.19 21.98 11.70
C TYR A 20 -0.73 20.80 12.49
N TYR A 21 -1.18 21.09 13.71
CA TYR A 21 -1.91 20.15 14.55
C TYR A 21 -3.16 20.85 15.05
N ALA A 22 -4.33 20.23 14.91
CA ALA A 22 -5.58 20.79 15.46
C ALA A 22 -5.47 21.13 16.96
N SER A 23 -4.59 20.43 17.69
CA SER A 23 -4.30 20.71 19.10
C SER A 23 -3.64 22.06 19.37
N ASP A 24 -2.96 22.63 18.37
CA ASP A 24 -2.36 23.95 18.47
C ASP A 24 -3.46 25.04 18.53
N TYR A 25 -4.68 24.72 18.08
CA TYR A 25 -5.85 25.60 18.11
C TYR A 25 -6.81 25.33 19.28
N PHE A 26 -6.50 24.41 20.21
CA PHE A 26 -7.44 24.08 21.29
C PHE A 26 -7.88 25.31 22.11
N GLN A 27 -6.98 26.26 22.36
CA GLN A 27 -7.36 27.51 23.02
C GLN A 27 -8.30 28.36 22.14
N GLN A 28 -8.00 28.54 20.85
CA GLN A 28 -8.85 29.31 19.94
C GLN A 28 -10.24 28.67 19.77
N LEU A 29 -10.30 27.34 19.70
CA LEU A 29 -11.54 26.57 19.68
C LEU A 29 -12.33 26.73 20.98
N TRP A 30 -11.64 26.74 22.12
CA TRP A 30 -12.26 26.98 23.42
C TRP A 30 -12.87 28.39 23.53
N ASP A 31 -12.11 29.41 23.12
CA ASP A 31 -12.56 30.80 23.11
C ASP A 31 -13.74 30.99 22.14
N PHE A 32 -13.73 30.31 21.00
CA PHE A 32 -14.85 30.30 20.07
C PHE A 32 -16.09 29.61 20.65
N ALA A 33 -15.93 28.50 21.37
CA ALA A 33 -17.03 27.85 22.07
C ALA A 33 -17.64 28.78 23.14
N LEU A 34 -16.82 29.51 23.91
CA LEU A 34 -17.28 30.54 24.85
C LEU A 34 -18.05 31.66 24.14
N LYS A 35 -17.58 32.12 22.96
CA LYS A 35 -18.32 33.09 22.13
C LYS A 35 -19.71 32.56 21.75
N LEU A 36 -19.80 31.31 21.27
CA LEU A 36 -21.09 30.70 20.91
C LEU A 36 -22.05 30.63 22.11
N ILE A 37 -21.55 30.32 23.31
CA ILE A 37 -22.38 30.32 24.53
C ILE A 37 -22.91 31.74 24.82
N ARG A 38 -22.03 32.76 24.77
CA ARG A 38 -22.42 34.17 24.99
C ARG A 38 -23.46 34.67 23.99
N GLU A 39 -23.42 34.16 22.76
CA GLU A 39 -24.40 34.48 21.72
C GLU A 39 -25.68 33.61 21.80
N GLY A 40 -25.81 32.75 22.80
CA GLY A 40 -26.94 31.84 22.97
C GLY A 40 -27.00 30.70 21.94
N LYS A 41 -25.90 30.47 21.22
CA LYS A 41 -25.75 29.47 20.14
C LYS A 41 -25.08 28.18 20.60
N ALA A 42 -24.80 28.04 21.89
CA ALA A 42 -24.35 26.79 22.50
C ALA A 42 -24.81 26.71 23.96
N TYR A 43 -24.93 25.50 24.49
CA TYR A 43 -25.33 25.23 25.87
C TYR A 43 -24.70 23.93 26.37
N VAL A 44 -24.49 23.85 27.70
CA VAL A 44 -24.05 22.60 28.33
C VAL A 44 -25.23 21.66 28.51
N ASP A 45 -25.05 20.39 28.19
CA ASP A 45 -26.06 19.34 28.35
C ASP A 45 -25.50 18.26 29.29
N GLU A 46 -26.31 17.92 30.30
CA GLU A 46 -25.98 16.93 31.35
C GLU A 46 -26.72 15.61 31.16
N GLN A 47 -27.46 15.48 30.04
CA GLN A 47 -28.12 14.23 29.68
C GLN A 47 -27.12 13.15 29.30
N SER A 48 -27.54 11.90 29.50
CA SER A 48 -26.79 10.75 29.04
C SER A 48 -26.71 10.69 27.50
N ALA A 49 -25.68 10.03 26.98
CA ALA A 49 -25.54 9.82 25.54
C ALA A 49 -26.75 9.10 24.91
N GLU A 50 -27.39 8.18 25.66
CA GLU A 50 -28.59 7.47 25.23
C GLU A 50 -29.80 8.40 25.09
N GLU A 51 -30.00 9.30 26.05
CA GLU A 51 -31.09 10.28 26.00
C GLU A 51 -30.90 11.27 24.87
N ILE A 52 -29.68 11.80 24.69
CA ILE A 52 -29.35 12.69 23.56
C ILE A 52 -29.61 11.98 22.23
N ALA A 53 -29.18 10.71 22.10
CA ALA A 53 -29.41 9.93 20.88
C ALA A 53 -30.91 9.70 20.61
N ARG A 54 -31.70 9.37 21.64
CA ARG A 54 -33.16 9.21 21.52
C ARG A 54 -33.85 10.51 21.13
N GLN A 55 -33.46 11.63 21.72
CA GLN A 55 -34.04 12.94 21.44
C GLN A 55 -33.68 13.48 20.05
N LYS A 56 -32.62 13.00 19.42
CA LYS A 56 -32.33 13.34 18.02
C LYS A 56 -33.41 12.87 17.07
N GLY A 57 -34.28 11.93 17.43
CA GLY A 57 -35.32 11.41 16.55
C GLY A 57 -34.73 10.63 15.37
N THR A 58 -35.44 10.63 14.23
CA THR A 58 -35.03 9.94 13.00
C THR A 58 -35.03 10.92 11.82
N PRO A 59 -34.53 10.56 10.63
CA PRO A 59 -34.65 11.41 9.44
C PRO A 59 -36.10 11.83 9.12
N THR A 60 -37.10 11.06 9.57
CA THR A 60 -38.53 11.31 9.33
C THR A 60 -39.27 11.90 10.54
N VAL A 61 -38.70 11.81 11.74
CA VAL A 61 -39.33 12.30 12.98
C VAL A 61 -38.44 13.40 13.58
N PRO A 62 -38.96 14.64 13.75
CA PRO A 62 -38.22 15.72 14.39
C PRO A 62 -37.67 15.33 15.76
N GLY A 63 -36.53 15.90 16.13
CA GLY A 63 -35.98 15.75 17.47
C GLY A 63 -36.71 16.62 18.50
N THR A 64 -36.46 16.34 19.77
CA THR A 64 -37.03 17.06 20.91
C THR A 64 -35.93 17.81 21.67
N HIS A 65 -36.23 19.02 22.13
CA HIS A 65 -35.27 19.82 22.89
C HIS A 65 -34.80 19.12 24.16
N SER A 66 -33.51 19.30 24.49
CA SER A 66 -32.98 18.98 25.81
C SER A 66 -33.68 19.86 26.86
N PRO A 67 -33.98 19.35 28.08
CA PRO A 67 -34.46 20.18 29.18
C PRO A 67 -33.43 21.26 29.58
N PHE A 68 -32.16 21.07 29.22
CA PHE A 68 -31.07 21.99 29.48
C PHE A 68 -30.85 23.01 28.36
N ARG A 69 -31.61 22.92 27.26
CA ARG A 69 -31.39 23.73 26.06
C ARG A 69 -31.46 25.24 26.36
N ASP A 70 -32.41 25.64 27.18
CA ASP A 70 -32.69 27.06 27.48
C ASP A 70 -32.17 27.51 28.85
N ARG A 71 -31.14 26.82 29.38
CA ARG A 71 -30.45 27.26 30.59
C ARG A 71 -29.82 28.66 30.40
N PRO A 72 -29.69 29.46 31.47
CA PRO A 72 -29.03 30.77 31.40
C PRO A 72 -27.62 30.71 30.79
N ILE A 73 -27.23 31.78 30.10
CA ILE A 73 -25.90 31.90 29.46
C ILE A 73 -24.79 31.75 30.50
N GLU A 74 -24.89 32.46 31.63
CA GLU A 74 -23.88 32.43 32.69
C GLU A 74 -23.70 31.02 33.28
N GLU A 75 -24.80 30.28 33.47
CA GLU A 75 -24.76 28.89 33.94
C GLU A 75 -24.02 27.99 32.94
N SER A 76 -24.25 28.17 31.63
CA SER A 76 -23.51 27.42 30.60
C SER A 76 -22.03 27.77 30.58
N LEU A 77 -21.65 29.03 30.81
CA LEU A 77 -20.25 29.45 30.86
C LEU A 77 -19.52 28.80 32.04
N GLU A 78 -20.10 28.89 33.25
CA GLU A 78 -19.54 28.27 34.46
C GLU A 78 -19.37 26.76 34.30
N LEU A 79 -20.39 26.08 33.77
CA LEU A 79 -20.35 24.64 33.57
C LEU A 79 -19.36 24.23 32.48
N PHE A 80 -19.24 25.00 31.41
CA PHE A 80 -18.26 24.71 30.36
C PHE A 80 -16.84 24.86 30.89
N GLU A 81 -16.53 25.91 31.65
CA GLU A 81 -15.24 26.02 32.36
C GLU A 81 -15.00 24.84 33.30
N LYS A 82 -16.02 24.41 34.03
CA LYS A 82 -15.95 23.24 34.91
C LYS A 82 -15.68 21.94 34.15
N MET A 83 -16.15 21.78 32.90
CA MET A 83 -15.83 20.59 32.08
C MET A 83 -14.32 20.41 31.89
N ASN A 84 -13.52 21.48 31.94
CA ASN A 84 -12.07 21.40 31.81
C ASN A 84 -11.31 21.25 33.16
N SER A 85 -12.01 21.29 34.30
CA SER A 85 -11.40 21.21 35.64
C SER A 85 -10.79 19.84 35.97
N GLY A 86 -11.30 18.77 35.34
CA GLY A 86 -10.98 17.37 35.67
C GLY A 86 -11.83 16.76 36.79
N GLU A 87 -12.76 17.52 37.38
CA GLU A 87 -13.69 17.01 38.39
C GLU A 87 -14.89 16.26 37.79
N ILE A 88 -15.24 16.59 36.54
CA ILE A 88 -16.42 16.05 35.87
C ILE A 88 -16.08 14.66 35.30
N PRO A 89 -16.84 13.60 35.61
CA PRO A 89 -16.61 12.30 35.00
C PRO A 89 -16.93 12.31 33.49
N GLU A 90 -16.22 11.47 32.73
CA GLU A 90 -16.49 11.31 31.29
C GLU A 90 -17.95 10.97 31.02
N GLY A 91 -18.53 11.61 30.00
CA GLY A 91 -19.92 11.40 29.58
C GLY A 91 -20.99 12.02 30.49
N LYS A 92 -20.62 12.76 31.56
CA LYS A 92 -21.58 13.47 32.42
C LYS A 92 -21.98 14.85 31.91
N MET A 93 -21.11 15.49 31.13
CA MET A 93 -21.37 16.80 30.53
C MET A 93 -20.82 16.84 29.12
N VAL A 94 -21.56 17.50 28.24
CA VAL A 94 -21.13 17.83 26.88
C VAL A 94 -21.53 19.26 26.55
N LEU A 95 -20.76 19.93 25.69
CA LEU A 95 -21.21 21.18 25.09
C LEU A 95 -21.90 20.86 23.77
N ARG A 96 -23.07 21.43 23.54
CA ARG A 96 -23.84 21.28 22.29
C ARG A 96 -24.00 22.63 21.61
N ALA A 97 -23.88 22.65 20.28
CA ALA A 97 -24.35 23.80 19.51
C ALA A 97 -25.89 23.85 19.57
N LYS A 98 -26.46 25.05 19.67
CA LYS A 98 -27.90 25.31 19.66
C LYS A 98 -28.28 25.72 18.25
N ILE A 99 -28.83 24.78 17.48
CA ILE A 99 -29.16 25.00 16.06
C ILE A 99 -30.65 24.71 15.85
N ASP A 100 -31.01 23.53 15.32
CA ASP A 100 -32.39 23.19 15.01
C ASP A 100 -32.65 21.68 15.20
N MET A 101 -33.40 21.35 16.25
CA MET A 101 -33.79 19.96 16.54
C MET A 101 -34.79 19.38 15.53
N ALA A 102 -35.47 20.21 14.74
CA ALA A 102 -36.40 19.79 13.70
C ALA A 102 -35.74 19.65 12.31
N ALA A 103 -34.46 19.99 12.16
CA ALA A 103 -33.76 19.95 10.88
C ALA A 103 -33.81 18.55 10.23
N SER A 104 -34.00 18.51 8.92
CA SER A 104 -33.94 17.25 8.15
C SER A 104 -32.54 16.63 8.18
N ASN A 105 -31.50 17.46 8.20
CA ASN A 105 -30.12 17.02 8.43
C ASN A 105 -29.91 16.74 9.93
N MET A 106 -29.67 15.48 10.27
CA MET A 106 -29.45 15.07 11.66
C MET A 106 -28.22 15.70 12.33
N HIS A 107 -27.24 16.17 11.54
CA HIS A 107 -26.06 16.87 12.07
C HIS A 107 -26.40 18.27 12.62
N PHE A 108 -27.53 18.86 12.22
CA PHE A 108 -28.02 20.15 12.75
C PHE A 108 -28.80 20.00 14.05
N ARG A 109 -29.12 18.77 14.47
CA ARG A 109 -29.91 18.52 15.67
C ARG A 109 -29.04 18.62 16.91
N ASP A 110 -28.76 19.88 17.27
CA ASP A 110 -27.91 20.34 18.36
C ASP A 110 -26.66 19.43 18.54
N PRO A 111 -25.71 19.46 17.59
CA PRO A 111 -24.56 18.56 17.62
C PRO A 111 -23.68 18.81 18.84
N ILE A 112 -23.07 17.73 19.35
CA ILE A 112 -22.07 17.82 20.41
C ILE A 112 -20.80 18.43 19.82
N ILE A 113 -20.26 19.46 20.45
CA ILE A 113 -19.06 20.17 20.02
C ILE A 113 -17.88 20.00 20.99
N TYR A 114 -18.12 19.67 22.27
CA TYR A 114 -17.08 19.24 23.21
C TYR A 114 -17.52 18.08 24.09
N ARG A 115 -16.56 17.25 24.51
CA ARG A 115 -16.76 16.16 25.48
C ARG A 115 -15.65 16.11 26.50
N VAL A 116 -15.99 15.71 27.72
CA VAL A 116 -15.03 15.43 28.79
C VAL A 116 -14.32 14.09 28.52
N ILE A 117 -12.99 14.10 28.49
CA ILE A 117 -12.11 12.94 28.32
C ILE A 117 -10.88 13.11 29.22
N HIS A 118 -10.57 12.11 30.04
CA HIS A 118 -9.49 12.11 31.03
C HIS A 118 -8.24 11.39 30.54
N ILE A 119 -7.95 11.50 29.24
CA ILE A 119 -6.77 10.90 28.61
C ILE A 119 -5.77 12.00 28.24
N PRO A 120 -4.50 11.94 28.68
CA PRO A 120 -3.49 12.91 28.28
C PRO A 120 -3.33 12.98 26.76
N HIS A 121 -3.28 14.19 26.22
CA HIS A 121 -3.04 14.42 24.81
C HIS A 121 -1.53 14.36 24.50
N HIS A 122 -1.16 13.74 23.38
CA HIS A 122 0.25 13.51 23.04
C HIS A 122 1.09 14.78 22.86
N ARG A 123 0.46 15.95 22.64
CA ARG A 123 1.14 17.26 22.52
C ARG A 123 0.87 18.22 23.68
N THR A 124 -0.37 18.24 24.18
CA THR A 124 -0.82 19.22 25.18
C THR A 124 -0.91 18.61 26.58
N GLY A 125 -0.43 17.37 26.75
CA GLY A 125 -0.35 16.68 28.02
C GLY A 125 -1.70 16.64 28.71
N THR A 126 -1.73 17.12 29.95
CA THR A 126 -2.92 17.10 30.82
C THR A 126 -3.65 18.43 30.89
N THR A 127 -3.27 19.42 30.07
CA THR A 127 -3.86 20.79 30.08
C THR A 127 -5.36 20.78 29.81
N TRP A 128 -5.83 19.86 28.96
CA TRP A 128 -7.22 19.75 28.58
C TRP A 128 -7.86 18.50 29.18
N LYS A 129 -9.09 18.65 29.67
CA LYS A 129 -10.00 17.58 30.12
C LYS A 129 -11.28 17.56 29.32
N ALA A 130 -11.53 18.59 28.51
CA ALA A 130 -12.57 18.61 27.51
C ALA A 130 -11.96 18.83 26.12
N TYR A 131 -12.38 18.03 25.15
CA TYR A 131 -11.83 18.03 23.80
C TYR A 131 -12.91 18.34 22.76
N PRO A 132 -12.56 19.11 21.70
CA PRO A 132 -13.50 19.43 20.63
C PRO A 132 -13.83 18.20 19.79
N MET A 133 -15.04 18.16 19.26
CA MET A 133 -15.47 17.14 18.30
C MET A 133 -14.98 17.48 16.88
N TYR A 134 -14.92 16.47 16.01
CA TYR A 134 -14.46 16.63 14.62
C TYR A 134 -15.15 17.79 13.88
N ASP A 135 -16.48 17.84 13.91
CA ASP A 135 -17.26 18.87 13.20
C ASP A 135 -16.99 20.30 13.70
N PHE A 136 -16.52 20.45 14.94
CA PHE A 136 -16.19 21.74 15.54
C PHE A 136 -14.70 22.11 15.40
N ALA A 137 -13.83 21.13 15.16
CA ALA A 137 -12.40 21.39 14.99
C ALA A 137 -12.03 21.58 13.52
N HIS A 138 -12.68 20.86 12.59
CA HIS A 138 -12.27 20.78 11.19
C HIS A 138 -12.33 22.13 10.48
N GLY A 139 -13.52 22.69 10.29
CA GLY A 139 -13.66 23.96 9.56
C GLY A 139 -12.99 25.14 10.24
N GLN A 140 -12.97 25.15 11.57
CA GLN A 140 -12.29 26.17 12.35
C GLN A 140 -10.77 26.13 12.07
N SER A 141 -10.17 24.94 12.03
CA SER A 141 -8.75 24.78 11.67
C SER A 141 -8.50 25.26 10.24
N ASP A 142 -9.36 24.88 9.27
CA ASP A 142 -9.27 25.36 7.89
C ASP A 142 -9.33 26.90 7.81
N TYR A 143 -10.20 27.53 8.61
CA TYR A 143 -10.29 28.99 8.69
C TYR A 143 -9.00 29.59 9.24
N PHE A 144 -8.47 29.08 10.35
CA PHE A 144 -7.25 29.59 10.99
C PHE A 144 -6.00 29.41 10.13
N GLU A 145 -5.97 28.38 9.28
CA GLU A 145 -4.85 28.05 8.41
C GLU A 145 -4.88 28.76 7.05
N GLY A 146 -5.96 29.47 6.70
CA GLY A 146 -6.08 30.12 5.39
C GLY A 146 -6.42 29.16 4.23
N VAL A 147 -6.98 27.99 4.54
CA VAL A 147 -7.41 26.98 3.54
C VAL A 147 -8.48 27.56 2.61
N THR A 148 -8.26 27.45 1.29
CA THR A 148 -9.27 27.88 0.31
C THR A 148 -10.21 26.74 -0.09
N HIS A 149 -9.67 25.54 -0.28
CA HIS A 149 -10.37 24.36 -0.73
C HIS A 149 -10.09 23.22 0.24
N SER A 150 -11.06 22.92 1.10
CA SER A 150 -11.00 21.81 2.05
C SER A 150 -11.51 20.54 1.35
N LEU A 151 -10.59 19.64 1.00
CA LEU A 151 -10.90 18.44 0.22
C LEU A 151 -11.08 17.23 1.14
N CYS A 152 -12.26 16.61 1.14
CA CYS A 152 -12.56 15.43 1.95
C CYS A 152 -13.36 14.38 1.17
N THR A 153 -13.67 13.25 1.79
CA THR A 153 -14.40 12.17 1.12
C THR A 153 -15.92 12.33 1.22
N LEU A 154 -16.68 11.67 0.33
CA LEU A 154 -18.14 11.76 0.24
C LEU A 154 -18.88 11.43 1.55
N GLU A 155 -18.27 10.64 2.45
CA GLU A 155 -18.84 10.38 3.77
C GLU A 155 -19.10 11.66 4.58
N PHE A 156 -18.40 12.76 4.28
CA PHE A 156 -18.55 14.06 4.94
C PHE A 156 -19.43 15.05 4.17
N GLU A 157 -20.07 14.66 3.06
CA GLU A 157 -20.98 15.55 2.33
C GLU A 157 -22.16 16.01 3.20
N VAL A 158 -22.72 15.09 4.00
CA VAL A 158 -23.82 15.39 4.93
C VAL A 158 -23.40 16.31 6.09
N HIS A 159 -22.09 16.42 6.33
CA HIS A 159 -21.50 17.31 7.34
C HIS A 159 -21.25 18.73 6.80
N ARG A 160 -21.15 18.91 5.47
CA ARG A 160 -20.86 20.22 4.85
C ARG A 160 -21.77 21.35 5.34
N PRO A 161 -23.09 21.18 5.47
CA PRO A 161 -23.92 22.28 5.95
C PRO A 161 -23.53 22.72 7.38
N LEU A 162 -23.06 21.79 8.23
CA LEU A 162 -22.69 22.10 9.62
C LEU A 162 -21.32 22.77 9.66
N TYR A 163 -20.39 22.29 8.82
CA TYR A 163 -19.13 22.98 8.54
C TYR A 163 -19.41 24.45 8.17
N ASP A 164 -20.29 24.67 7.18
CA ASP A 164 -20.66 25.99 6.70
C ASP A 164 -21.25 26.86 7.82
N TRP A 165 -22.16 26.29 8.64
CA TRP A 165 -22.78 27.00 9.76
C TRP A 165 -21.75 27.51 10.78
N PHE A 166 -20.78 26.68 11.16
CA PHE A 166 -19.75 27.10 12.12
C PHE A 166 -18.81 28.16 11.53
N ILE A 167 -18.45 28.04 10.26
CA ILE A 167 -17.65 29.06 9.57
C ILE A 167 -18.40 30.40 9.57
N ASP A 168 -19.70 30.41 9.29
CA ASP A 168 -20.51 31.62 9.28
C ASP A 168 -20.61 32.29 10.68
N GLN A 169 -20.41 31.53 11.77
CA GLN A 169 -20.33 32.10 13.14
C GLN A 169 -18.93 32.59 13.52
N LEU A 170 -17.90 32.01 12.89
CA LEU A 170 -16.49 32.29 13.18
C LEU A 170 -15.97 33.48 12.37
N ALA A 171 -16.30 33.51 11.08
CA ALA A 171 -15.71 34.41 10.11
C ALA A 171 -16.04 35.89 10.41
N ASP A 172 -15.02 36.72 10.29
CA ASP A 172 -15.06 38.17 10.49
C ASP A 172 -14.62 38.95 9.25
N SER A 173 -14.39 38.25 8.14
CA SER A 173 -13.96 38.79 6.84
C SER A 173 -14.64 38.06 5.68
N ASP A 174 -14.41 38.53 4.45
CA ASP A 174 -14.91 37.89 3.22
C ASP A 174 -14.20 36.55 2.90
N TYR A 175 -13.08 36.24 3.56
CA TYR A 175 -12.37 34.98 3.40
C TYR A 175 -13.17 33.83 4.02
N ARG A 176 -13.34 32.75 3.26
CA ARG A 176 -14.13 31.59 3.68
C ARG A 176 -13.62 30.29 3.05
N PRO A 177 -13.20 29.28 3.84
CA PRO A 177 -12.84 27.98 3.31
C PRO A 177 -14.08 27.27 2.74
N ARG A 178 -13.89 26.48 1.67
CA ARG A 178 -14.97 25.74 1.02
C ARG A 178 -14.69 24.25 1.01
N GLN A 179 -15.58 23.47 1.62
CA GLN A 179 -15.50 22.01 1.57
C GLN A 179 -15.91 21.51 0.18
N THR A 180 -15.13 20.59 -0.38
CA THR A 180 -15.43 19.87 -1.62
C THR A 180 -15.12 18.39 -1.44
N GLU A 181 -16.09 17.55 -1.75
CA GLU A 181 -16.00 16.11 -1.52
C GLU A 181 -15.63 15.35 -2.80
N PHE A 182 -14.87 14.27 -2.64
CA PHE A 182 -14.56 13.31 -3.70
C PHE A 182 -14.74 11.87 -3.21
N ASN A 183 -14.88 10.92 -4.12
CA ASN A 183 -15.04 9.51 -3.79
C ASN A 183 -13.77 8.95 -3.15
N ARG A 184 -13.93 8.10 -2.12
CA ARG A 184 -12.77 7.43 -1.53
C ARG A 184 -12.23 6.34 -2.46
N LEU A 185 -10.92 6.09 -2.40
CA LEU A 185 -10.30 4.96 -3.10
C LEU A 185 -10.70 3.65 -2.42
N ASN A 186 -11.34 2.75 -3.19
CA ASN A 186 -11.49 1.35 -2.84
C ASN A 186 -10.77 0.48 -3.87
N LEU A 187 -10.05 -0.54 -3.41
CA LEU A 187 -9.35 -1.51 -4.24
C LEU A 187 -9.98 -2.88 -4.07
N THR A 188 -10.09 -3.64 -5.17
CA THR A 188 -10.47 -5.05 -5.11
C THR A 188 -9.44 -5.87 -4.33
N TYR A 189 -9.86 -7.02 -3.77
CA TYR A 189 -9.02 -7.98 -3.04
C TYR A 189 -8.27 -7.41 -1.84
N THR A 190 -8.75 -6.29 -1.31
CA THR A 190 -8.09 -5.47 -0.29
C THR A 190 -9.11 -4.95 0.72
N VAL A 191 -8.65 -4.64 1.94
CA VAL A 191 -9.46 -3.94 2.95
C VAL A 191 -8.85 -2.58 3.28
N MET A 192 -9.63 -1.50 3.18
CA MET A 192 -9.14 -0.14 3.46
C MET A 192 -9.48 0.33 4.89
N SER A 193 -10.30 -0.42 5.63
CA SER A 193 -10.74 -0.05 6.98
C SER A 193 -9.60 -0.19 7.99
N LYS A 194 -9.25 0.91 8.67
CA LYS A 194 -8.24 0.93 9.75
C LYS A 194 -8.50 -0.12 10.83
N ARG A 195 -9.77 -0.37 11.18
CA ARG A 195 -10.13 -1.40 12.17
C ARG A 195 -9.76 -2.81 11.70
N LYS A 196 -10.09 -3.15 10.45
CA LYS A 196 -9.73 -4.45 9.86
C LYS A 196 -8.22 -4.59 9.68
N LEU A 197 -7.53 -3.53 9.25
CA LEU A 197 -6.07 -3.52 9.13
C LEU A 197 -5.37 -3.69 10.48
N LEU A 198 -5.86 -3.01 11.53
CA LEU A 198 -5.34 -3.19 12.89
C LEU A 198 -5.54 -4.63 13.37
N GLN A 199 -6.70 -5.22 13.08
CA GLN A 199 -6.99 -6.61 13.43
C GLN A 199 -6.02 -7.59 12.74
N LEU A 200 -5.75 -7.42 11.44
CA LEU A 200 -4.75 -8.23 10.71
C LEU A 200 -3.38 -8.21 11.41
N VAL A 201 -2.97 -7.04 11.90
CA VAL A 201 -1.68 -6.86 12.61
C VAL A 201 -1.73 -7.47 14.01
N GLN A 202 -2.77 -7.18 14.80
CA GLN A 202 -2.89 -7.68 16.18
C GLN A 202 -2.99 -9.20 16.25
N GLU A 203 -3.65 -9.81 15.27
CA GLU A 203 -3.81 -11.26 15.17
C GLU A 203 -2.65 -11.94 14.44
N LYS A 204 -1.60 -11.18 14.05
CA LYS A 204 -0.39 -11.68 13.38
C LYS A 204 -0.65 -12.43 12.06
N LEU A 205 -1.73 -12.07 11.37
CA LEU A 205 -2.04 -12.59 10.03
C LEU A 205 -1.16 -11.93 8.94
N VAL A 206 -0.60 -10.77 9.29
CA VAL A 206 0.48 -10.09 8.59
C VAL A 206 1.63 -9.80 9.57
N SER A 207 2.83 -9.57 9.04
CA SER A 207 4.03 -9.31 9.85
C SER A 207 4.01 -7.95 10.58
N GLY A 208 3.21 -7.00 10.10
CA GLY A 208 3.10 -5.65 10.67
C GLY A 208 2.35 -4.69 9.74
N TRP A 209 2.37 -3.40 10.09
CA TRP A 209 1.80 -2.34 9.25
C TRP A 209 2.56 -2.15 7.93
N ASP A 210 3.82 -2.56 7.87
CA ASP A 210 4.69 -2.48 6.70
C ASP A 210 4.80 -3.83 5.96
N ASP A 211 3.96 -4.83 6.27
CA ASP A 211 3.93 -6.07 5.51
C ASP A 211 3.64 -5.78 4.03
N PRO A 212 4.41 -6.35 3.06
CA PRO A 212 4.20 -6.08 1.63
C PRO A 212 2.80 -6.40 1.08
N ARG A 213 1.99 -7.18 1.79
CA ARG A 213 0.59 -7.48 1.41
C ARG A 213 -0.39 -6.41 1.90
N MET A 214 0.03 -5.53 2.80
CA MET A 214 -0.84 -4.49 3.35
C MET A 214 -0.99 -3.32 2.37
N PRO A 215 -2.19 -2.70 2.28
CA PRO A 215 -2.44 -1.56 1.41
C PRO A 215 -1.95 -0.22 2.01
N THR A 216 -1.02 -0.28 2.97
CA THR A 216 -0.38 0.88 3.57
C THR A 216 0.72 1.39 2.66
N LEU A 217 0.99 2.70 2.68
CA LEU A 217 2.10 3.25 1.89
C LEU A 217 3.45 2.67 2.32
N THR A 218 3.66 2.46 3.62
CA THR A 218 4.84 1.76 4.14
C THR A 218 4.96 0.31 3.64
N GLY A 219 3.86 -0.44 3.57
CA GLY A 219 3.82 -1.80 3.03
C GLY A 219 4.08 -1.83 1.53
N MET A 220 3.44 -0.94 0.77
CA MET A 220 3.67 -0.76 -0.67
C MET A 220 5.14 -0.39 -0.96
N ARG A 221 5.72 0.53 -0.20
CA ARG A 221 7.14 0.90 -0.30
C ARG A 221 8.05 -0.28 -0.01
N ARG A 222 7.79 -1.06 1.04
CA ARG A 222 8.56 -2.28 1.35
C ARG A 222 8.41 -3.37 0.27
N ARG A 223 7.23 -3.47 -0.35
CA ARG A 223 6.96 -4.32 -1.52
C ARG A 223 7.73 -3.86 -2.77
N GLY A 224 8.30 -2.66 -2.79
CA GLY A 224 9.04 -2.11 -3.93
C GLY A 224 8.16 -1.32 -4.91
N PHE A 225 6.96 -0.91 -4.50
CA PHE A 225 6.19 0.05 -5.31
C PHE A 225 6.94 1.37 -5.35
N THR A 226 6.76 2.11 -6.42
CA THR A 226 7.41 3.41 -6.62
C THR A 226 6.41 4.55 -6.51
N PRO A 227 6.84 5.74 -6.05
CA PRO A 227 6.00 6.93 -6.04
C PRO A 227 5.39 7.22 -7.42
N GLY A 228 6.20 7.13 -8.48
CA GLY A 228 5.74 7.29 -9.86
C GLY A 228 4.64 6.30 -10.26
N GLY A 229 4.72 5.05 -9.81
CA GLY A 229 3.74 4.01 -10.09
C GLY A 229 2.41 4.30 -9.41
N ILE A 230 2.47 4.82 -8.17
CA ILE A 230 1.27 5.26 -7.43
C ILE A 230 0.66 6.49 -8.10
N HIS A 231 1.46 7.51 -8.47
CA HIS A 231 0.94 8.69 -9.17
C HIS A 231 0.28 8.33 -10.50
N ASN A 232 0.94 7.50 -11.31
CA ASN A 232 0.38 7.01 -12.57
C ASN A 232 -0.95 6.27 -12.38
N PHE A 233 -1.10 5.54 -11.27
CA PHE A 233 -2.36 4.87 -10.93
C PHE A 233 -3.45 5.89 -10.58
N ILE A 234 -3.15 6.85 -9.70
CA ILE A 234 -4.09 7.90 -9.28
C ILE A 234 -4.54 8.76 -10.47
N ASP A 235 -3.61 9.15 -11.35
CA ASP A 235 -3.92 9.93 -12.56
C ASP A 235 -4.86 9.19 -13.53
N ARG A 236 -4.77 7.86 -13.58
CA ARG A 236 -5.62 7.02 -14.46
C ARG A 236 -7.03 6.85 -13.94
N ILE A 237 -7.20 6.65 -12.64
CA ILE A 237 -8.54 6.49 -12.04
C ILE A 237 -9.26 7.84 -11.93
N GLY A 238 -8.51 8.94 -11.82
CA GLY A 238 -9.04 10.28 -11.67
C GLY A 238 -9.78 10.50 -10.35
N TYR A 239 -10.45 11.64 -10.26
CA TYR A 239 -11.22 12.07 -9.09
C TYR A 239 -12.68 12.24 -9.49
N THR A 240 -13.60 11.56 -8.80
CA THR A 240 -15.03 11.63 -9.13
C THR A 240 -15.88 11.80 -7.87
N LYS A 241 -17.19 12.02 -8.04
CA LYS A 241 -18.18 11.96 -6.95
C LYS A 241 -18.99 10.65 -6.97
N TYR A 242 -18.54 9.65 -7.73
CA TYR A 242 -19.22 8.37 -7.84
C TYR A 242 -18.45 7.30 -7.09
N ASP A 243 -19.14 6.54 -6.25
CA ASP A 243 -18.54 5.39 -5.60
C ASP A 243 -18.19 4.32 -6.63
N GLY A 244 -17.00 3.74 -6.46
CA GLY A 244 -16.47 2.73 -7.35
C GLY A 244 -15.38 1.90 -6.67
N MET A 245 -15.17 0.70 -7.22
CA MET A 245 -14.09 -0.18 -6.83
C MET A 245 -13.10 -0.28 -7.99
N ASN A 246 -11.84 0.02 -7.72
CA ASN A 246 -10.77 -0.06 -8.71
C ASN A 246 -10.10 -1.42 -8.64
N ASP A 247 -9.84 -2.03 -9.79
CA ASP A 247 -9.13 -3.29 -9.83
C ASP A 247 -7.66 -3.10 -9.42
N ILE A 248 -7.20 -3.89 -8.44
CA ILE A 248 -5.79 -3.91 -8.01
C ILE A 248 -4.83 -4.20 -9.17
N SER A 249 -5.27 -4.92 -10.20
CA SER A 249 -4.46 -5.15 -11.41
C SER A 249 -4.09 -3.85 -12.13
N LEU A 250 -4.90 -2.78 -12.03
CA LEU A 250 -4.57 -1.47 -12.60
C LEU A 250 -3.41 -0.80 -11.86
N LEU A 251 -3.39 -0.91 -10.52
CA LEU A 251 -2.27 -0.43 -9.69
C LEU A 251 -0.99 -1.21 -10.01
N GLU A 252 -1.08 -2.54 -10.07
CA GLU A 252 0.04 -3.40 -10.46
C GLU A 252 0.55 -3.09 -11.87
N HIS A 253 -0.35 -2.76 -12.80
CA HIS A 253 0.02 -2.33 -14.14
C HIS A 253 0.76 -1.00 -14.15
N ALA A 254 0.26 0.02 -13.45
CA ALA A 254 0.93 1.31 -13.34
C ALA A 254 2.34 1.17 -12.73
N VAL A 255 2.48 0.38 -11.67
CA VAL A 255 3.78 0.06 -11.05
C VAL A 255 4.69 -0.68 -12.02
N ARG A 256 4.18 -1.63 -12.80
CA ARG A 256 4.96 -2.38 -13.79
C ARG A 256 5.50 -1.49 -14.91
N GLU A 257 4.69 -0.61 -15.47
CA GLU A 257 5.10 0.33 -16.51
C GLU A 257 6.18 1.28 -16.00
N ASP A 258 6.01 1.76 -14.78
CA ASP A 258 6.97 2.61 -14.08
C ASP A 258 8.29 1.84 -13.88
N LEU A 259 8.19 0.64 -13.30
CA LEU A 259 9.15 -0.48 -13.25
C LEU A 259 10.06 -0.57 -14.46
N ASN A 260 9.42 -0.89 -15.59
CA ASN A 260 10.07 -1.27 -16.83
C ASN A 260 11.05 -0.22 -17.36
N LYS A 261 10.78 1.06 -17.10
CA LYS A 261 11.59 2.17 -17.59
C LYS A 261 12.83 2.45 -16.75
N ARG A 262 12.85 2.02 -15.48
CA ARG A 262 13.87 2.48 -14.51
C ARG A 262 14.78 1.41 -13.95
N VAL A 263 14.38 0.14 -13.99
CA VAL A 263 15.14 -0.90 -13.29
C VAL A 263 16.00 -1.71 -14.25
N MET A 264 17.15 -2.15 -13.73
CA MET A 264 18.03 -3.07 -14.42
C MET A 264 17.44 -4.48 -14.51
N ARG A 265 17.75 -5.18 -15.60
CA ARG A 265 17.32 -6.55 -15.89
C ARG A 265 18.42 -7.54 -15.53
N VAL A 266 18.23 -8.25 -14.43
CA VAL A 266 19.15 -9.27 -13.89
C VAL A 266 18.56 -10.67 -13.97
N SER A 267 19.42 -11.68 -13.94
CA SER A 267 19.02 -13.08 -13.89
C SER A 267 18.93 -13.52 -12.42
N GLY A 268 17.77 -14.02 -12.05
CA GLY A 268 17.51 -14.68 -10.79
C GLY A 268 16.73 -15.94 -11.09
N VAL A 269 17.21 -17.07 -10.56
CA VAL A 269 16.60 -18.39 -10.70
C VAL A 269 15.94 -18.75 -9.38
N ILE A 270 14.62 -18.89 -9.38
CA ILE A 270 13.82 -19.05 -8.15
C ILE A 270 13.65 -20.53 -7.79
N ASP A 271 13.50 -21.41 -8.78
CA ASP A 271 13.50 -22.86 -8.59
C ASP A 271 14.67 -23.48 -9.37
N PRO A 272 15.89 -23.50 -8.79
CA PRO A 272 17.08 -23.87 -9.52
C PRO A 272 17.15 -25.37 -9.84
N VAL A 273 17.45 -25.67 -11.10
CA VAL A 273 17.94 -26.98 -11.56
C VAL A 273 19.27 -26.79 -12.28
N LYS A 274 20.20 -27.72 -12.07
CA LYS A 274 21.55 -27.62 -12.63
C LYS A 274 21.52 -27.98 -14.12
N LEU A 275 22.08 -27.13 -14.97
CA LEU A 275 22.35 -27.38 -16.38
C LEU A 275 23.85 -27.57 -16.58
N VAL A 276 24.26 -28.71 -17.15
CA VAL A 276 25.67 -29.03 -17.43
C VAL A 276 25.88 -29.08 -18.94
N LEU A 277 26.78 -28.23 -19.42
CA LEU A 277 27.15 -28.16 -20.84
C LEU A 277 28.24 -29.18 -21.14
N THR A 278 27.88 -30.34 -21.67
CA THR A 278 28.76 -31.53 -21.73
C THR A 278 29.99 -31.32 -22.62
N ASN A 279 29.88 -30.50 -23.67
CA ASN A 279 30.95 -30.16 -24.59
C ASN A 279 31.67 -28.83 -24.26
N TYR A 280 31.33 -28.14 -23.15
CA TYR A 280 32.03 -26.93 -22.72
C TYR A 280 33.23 -27.28 -21.80
N PRO A 281 34.43 -26.72 -21.99
CA PRO A 281 35.61 -27.10 -21.20
C PRO A 281 35.45 -26.83 -19.69
N GLU A 282 35.88 -27.77 -18.85
CA GLU A 282 35.62 -27.74 -17.39
C GLU A 282 36.21 -26.53 -16.66
N ASN A 283 37.37 -26.04 -17.08
CA ASN A 283 38.09 -24.93 -16.43
C ASN A 283 37.98 -23.61 -17.21
N GLN A 284 37.05 -23.51 -18.16
CA GLN A 284 36.84 -22.29 -18.92
C GLN A 284 35.77 -21.43 -18.24
N THR A 285 36.05 -20.13 -18.15
CA THR A 285 35.09 -19.10 -17.71
C THR A 285 35.16 -17.95 -18.70
N GLU A 286 34.00 -17.46 -19.13
CA GLU A 286 33.91 -16.35 -20.06
C GLU A 286 33.02 -15.24 -19.49
N GLU A 287 33.41 -13.99 -19.76
CA GLU A 287 32.56 -12.83 -19.48
C GLU A 287 31.60 -12.61 -20.66
N MET A 288 30.31 -12.63 -20.36
CA MET A 288 29.24 -12.29 -21.29
C MET A 288 28.75 -10.87 -21.01
N GLU A 289 28.50 -10.10 -22.06
CA GLU A 289 27.96 -8.75 -21.92
C GLU A 289 26.44 -8.77 -21.92
N ALA A 290 25.83 -8.18 -20.89
CA ALA A 290 24.39 -8.11 -20.70
C ALA A 290 23.94 -6.64 -20.64
N ILE A 291 22.98 -6.27 -21.48
CA ILE A 291 22.36 -4.94 -21.44
C ILE A 291 21.57 -4.80 -20.14
N ASN A 292 21.80 -3.69 -19.41
CA ASN A 292 21.17 -3.45 -18.13
C ASN A 292 19.69 -3.10 -18.28
N ASN A 293 19.34 -2.15 -19.14
CA ASN A 293 17.94 -1.87 -19.46
C ASN A 293 17.78 -1.49 -20.94
N PRO A 294 17.16 -2.34 -21.76
CA PRO A 294 16.83 -2.01 -23.15
C PRO A 294 15.92 -0.78 -23.36
N GLU A 295 15.21 -0.31 -22.34
CA GLU A 295 14.42 0.93 -22.43
C GLU A 295 15.25 2.19 -22.10
N ASP A 296 16.47 2.02 -21.58
CA ASP A 296 17.35 3.10 -21.15
C ASP A 296 18.81 2.76 -21.47
N GLU A 297 19.25 3.20 -22.65
CA GLU A 297 20.62 3.02 -23.13
C GLU A 297 21.68 3.61 -22.19
N SER A 298 21.32 4.62 -21.37
CA SER A 298 22.26 5.26 -20.44
C SER A 298 22.65 4.34 -19.27
N MET A 299 21.87 3.29 -18.99
CA MET A 299 22.21 2.29 -17.96
C MET A 299 23.35 1.36 -18.38
N GLY A 300 23.77 1.40 -19.66
CA GLY A 300 24.91 0.64 -20.18
C GLY A 300 24.75 -0.88 -20.08
N THR A 301 25.89 -1.56 -19.94
CA THR A 301 25.97 -3.02 -19.88
C THR A 301 26.72 -3.49 -18.64
N ARG A 302 26.57 -4.77 -18.30
CA ARG A 302 27.34 -5.43 -17.25
C ARG A 302 27.89 -6.76 -17.74
N LYS A 303 28.90 -7.26 -17.03
CA LYS A 303 29.50 -8.56 -17.29
C LYS A 303 28.82 -9.64 -16.44
N VAL A 304 28.52 -10.77 -17.07
CA VAL A 304 27.96 -11.97 -16.42
C VAL A 304 28.87 -13.15 -16.74
N MET A 305 29.33 -13.85 -15.71
CA MET A 305 30.22 -14.99 -15.88
C MET A 305 29.47 -16.20 -16.42
N PHE A 306 29.98 -16.81 -17.50
CA PHE A 306 29.49 -18.03 -18.11
C PHE A 306 30.49 -19.17 -17.88
N THR A 307 30.00 -20.34 -17.53
CA THR A 307 30.81 -21.53 -17.21
C THR A 307 30.12 -22.80 -17.71
N ARG A 308 30.77 -23.95 -17.54
CA ARG A 308 30.22 -25.27 -17.88
C ARG A 308 28.92 -25.60 -17.12
N GLU A 309 28.82 -25.15 -15.87
CA GLU A 309 27.71 -25.47 -14.98
C GLU A 309 26.87 -24.23 -14.68
N LEU A 310 25.59 -24.27 -15.05
CA LEU A 310 24.65 -23.16 -14.89
C LEU A 310 23.45 -23.59 -14.06
N TRP A 311 22.80 -22.63 -13.40
CA TRP A 311 21.47 -22.75 -12.85
C TRP A 311 20.46 -22.20 -13.86
N ILE A 312 19.37 -22.94 -14.07
CA ILE A 312 18.20 -22.51 -14.85
C ILE A 312 16.94 -22.75 -14.01
N GLU A 313 15.81 -22.16 -14.41
CA GLU A 313 14.53 -22.50 -13.77
C GLU A 313 14.16 -23.95 -14.07
N ARG A 314 13.64 -24.64 -13.06
CA ARG A 314 13.09 -25.98 -13.19
C ARG A 314 12.01 -26.05 -14.27
N ASP A 315 11.15 -25.03 -14.34
CA ASP A 315 10.07 -24.91 -15.32
C ASP A 315 10.56 -24.67 -16.77
N ASP A 316 11.85 -24.36 -16.96
CA ASP A 316 12.48 -24.22 -18.27
C ASP A 316 13.00 -25.55 -18.85
N PHE A 317 12.84 -26.66 -18.12
CA PHE A 317 13.05 -28.01 -18.64
C PHE A 317 11.80 -28.90 -18.50
N MET A 318 11.47 -29.64 -19.55
CA MET A 318 10.41 -30.65 -19.54
C MET A 318 10.78 -31.78 -20.50
N GLU A 319 10.79 -33.02 -20.00
CA GLU A 319 11.15 -34.21 -20.78
C GLU A 319 10.07 -34.55 -21.83
N ASP A 320 8.82 -34.65 -21.40
CA ASP A 320 7.67 -34.89 -22.26
C ASP A 320 6.89 -33.60 -22.51
N ALA A 321 7.47 -32.73 -23.32
CA ALA A 321 6.92 -31.40 -23.51
C ALA A 321 5.81 -31.34 -24.58
N PRO A 322 4.71 -30.59 -24.34
CA PRO A 322 3.67 -30.39 -25.34
C PRO A 322 4.21 -29.54 -26.51
N LYS A 323 3.59 -29.65 -27.70
CA LYS A 323 4.03 -28.92 -28.93
C LYS A 323 4.17 -27.40 -28.78
N LYS A 324 3.51 -26.78 -27.80
CA LYS A 324 3.56 -25.33 -27.50
C LYS A 324 4.59 -24.96 -26.43
N TYR A 325 5.41 -25.90 -25.99
CA TYR A 325 6.54 -25.66 -25.09
C TYR A 325 7.79 -25.38 -25.90
N PHE A 326 8.39 -24.21 -25.71
CA PHE A 326 9.53 -23.75 -26.50
C PHE A 326 10.84 -23.73 -25.70
N ARG A 327 10.87 -24.28 -24.48
CA ARG A 327 12.09 -24.33 -23.65
C ARG A 327 12.83 -25.66 -23.82
N LEU A 328 13.66 -26.07 -22.85
CA LEU A 328 14.51 -27.25 -22.96
C LEU A 328 13.68 -28.53 -22.86
N THR A 329 13.85 -29.38 -23.87
CA THR A 329 13.28 -30.71 -23.99
C THR A 329 14.31 -31.54 -24.76
N PRO A 330 14.53 -32.82 -24.46
CA PRO A 330 15.52 -33.63 -25.16
C PRO A 330 15.42 -33.48 -26.69
N GLY A 331 16.52 -33.10 -27.33
CA GLY A 331 16.63 -32.83 -28.77
C GLY A 331 16.29 -31.40 -29.21
N ASN A 332 15.63 -30.60 -28.36
CA ASN A 332 15.26 -29.21 -28.69
C ASN A 332 16.39 -28.21 -28.36
N GLU A 333 16.42 -27.10 -29.11
CA GLU A 333 17.37 -26.00 -28.91
C GLU A 333 16.73 -24.79 -28.25
N VAL A 334 17.49 -24.13 -27.37
CA VAL A 334 17.10 -22.91 -26.67
C VAL A 334 18.26 -21.93 -26.64
N ARG A 335 17.95 -20.63 -26.65
CA ARG A 335 18.96 -19.59 -26.44
C ARG A 335 19.11 -19.30 -24.94
N LEU A 336 20.32 -19.40 -24.44
CA LEU A 336 20.68 -18.83 -23.15
C LEU A 336 20.82 -17.31 -23.34
N LYS A 337 20.06 -16.53 -22.58
CA LYS A 337 20.04 -15.07 -22.76
C LYS A 337 21.46 -14.50 -22.64
N ASN A 338 21.83 -13.63 -23.59
CA ASN A 338 23.15 -13.00 -23.70
C ASN A 338 24.34 -13.97 -23.86
N ALA A 339 24.09 -15.25 -24.18
CA ALA A 339 25.11 -16.27 -24.37
C ALA A 339 24.83 -17.11 -25.62
N TYR A 340 25.09 -18.42 -25.56
CA TYR A 340 25.00 -19.36 -26.68
C TYR A 340 23.59 -19.95 -26.86
N ILE A 341 23.37 -20.59 -28.01
CA ILE A 341 22.31 -21.58 -28.19
C ILE A 341 22.82 -22.93 -27.66
N VAL A 342 21.95 -23.63 -26.95
CA VAL A 342 22.22 -24.96 -26.39
C VAL A 342 21.15 -25.96 -26.83
N LYS A 343 21.56 -27.20 -27.06
CA LYS A 343 20.69 -28.32 -27.42
C LYS A 343 20.62 -29.30 -26.26
N CYS A 344 19.42 -29.54 -25.74
CA CYS A 344 19.22 -30.48 -24.64
C CYS A 344 19.51 -31.92 -25.09
N THR A 345 20.35 -32.64 -24.36
CA THR A 345 20.69 -34.05 -24.65
C THR A 345 19.99 -35.02 -23.72
N GLY A 346 19.61 -34.59 -22.51
CA GLY A 346 18.87 -35.41 -21.57
C GLY A 346 18.83 -34.81 -20.17
N CYS A 347 18.47 -35.62 -19.19
CA CYS A 347 18.48 -35.24 -17.78
C CYS A 347 18.84 -36.42 -16.88
N ARG A 348 19.21 -36.12 -15.64
CA ARG A 348 19.38 -37.08 -14.55
C ARG A 348 18.26 -36.86 -13.52
N LYS A 349 17.71 -37.98 -13.03
CA LYS A 349 16.67 -38.00 -12.01
C LYS A 349 17.19 -38.63 -10.72
N ASP A 350 16.60 -38.26 -9.60
CA ASP A 350 16.76 -38.96 -8.33
C ASP A 350 15.88 -40.22 -8.25
N GLU A 351 15.93 -40.94 -7.12
CA GLU A 351 15.15 -42.15 -6.87
C GLU A 351 13.64 -41.90 -6.85
N GLN A 352 13.20 -40.66 -6.59
CA GLN A 352 11.80 -40.25 -6.61
C GLN A 352 11.35 -39.75 -8.00
N GLY A 353 12.24 -39.72 -8.99
CA GLY A 353 11.96 -39.27 -10.34
C GLY A 353 12.05 -37.76 -10.55
N ASN A 354 12.52 -36.99 -9.56
CA ASN A 354 12.72 -35.55 -9.72
C ASN A 354 13.99 -35.27 -10.52
N VAL A 355 13.93 -34.30 -11.42
CA VAL A 355 15.08 -33.87 -12.22
C VAL A 355 16.09 -33.15 -11.35
N THR A 356 17.30 -33.68 -11.25
CA THR A 356 18.41 -33.08 -10.49
C THR A 356 19.37 -32.30 -11.38
N GLU A 357 19.64 -32.82 -12.59
CA GLU A 357 20.56 -32.22 -13.56
C GLU A 357 19.97 -32.34 -14.97
N VAL A 358 20.18 -31.31 -15.80
CA VAL A 358 19.86 -31.29 -17.22
C VAL A 358 21.18 -31.23 -17.99
N TYR A 359 21.30 -32.00 -19.05
CA TYR A 359 22.49 -32.03 -19.90
C TYR A 359 22.18 -31.37 -21.24
N ALA A 360 23.10 -30.56 -21.73
CA ALA A 360 23.00 -29.94 -23.05
C ALA A 360 24.37 -29.78 -23.69
N GLU A 361 24.37 -29.60 -25.01
CA GLU A 361 25.56 -29.22 -25.78
C GLU A 361 25.40 -27.77 -26.26
N TYR A 362 26.44 -26.95 -26.12
CA TYR A 362 26.43 -25.58 -26.63
C TYR A 362 26.96 -25.51 -28.06
N ASP A 363 26.51 -24.51 -28.81
CA ASP A 363 27.02 -24.20 -30.14
C ASP A 363 27.97 -22.98 -30.10
N PRO A 364 29.30 -23.17 -30.33
CA PRO A 364 30.27 -22.09 -30.26
C PRO A 364 30.04 -20.94 -31.26
N GLN A 365 29.36 -21.18 -32.39
CA GLN A 365 29.17 -20.18 -33.45
C GLN A 365 27.99 -19.23 -33.18
N THR A 366 27.27 -19.41 -32.08
CA THR A 366 25.99 -18.73 -31.81
C THR A 366 26.09 -17.58 -30.80
N LYS A 367 27.29 -17.33 -30.23
CA LYS A 367 27.57 -16.18 -29.36
C LYS A 367 27.36 -14.87 -30.13
N SER A 368 26.93 -13.81 -29.44
CA SER A 368 26.90 -12.46 -29.99
C SER A 368 28.23 -12.09 -30.66
N GLY A 369 28.18 -11.66 -31.93
CA GLY A 369 29.37 -11.33 -32.74
C GLY A 369 29.93 -12.48 -33.60
N MET A 370 29.41 -13.70 -33.46
CA MET A 370 29.80 -14.86 -34.28
C MET A 370 28.91 -15.05 -35.52
N PRO A 371 29.31 -15.87 -36.52
CA PRO A 371 28.56 -16.03 -37.77
C PRO A 371 27.10 -16.46 -37.61
N GLU A 372 26.79 -17.29 -36.62
CA GLU A 372 25.43 -17.77 -36.34
C GLU A 372 24.76 -17.02 -35.17
N ALA A 373 25.28 -15.87 -34.76
CA ALA A 373 24.70 -15.07 -33.67
C ALA A 373 23.22 -14.75 -33.88
N SER A 374 22.81 -14.57 -35.13
CA SER A 374 21.43 -14.25 -35.53
C SER A 374 20.53 -15.47 -35.71
N ARG A 375 21.01 -16.70 -35.47
CA ARG A 375 20.20 -17.92 -35.58
C ARG A 375 19.01 -17.84 -34.63
N ARG A 376 17.81 -17.96 -35.19
CA ARG A 376 16.56 -17.89 -34.44
C ARG A 376 16.19 -19.27 -33.92
N VAL A 377 15.94 -19.33 -32.61
CA VAL A 377 15.35 -20.48 -31.93
C VAL A 377 14.05 -20.05 -31.25
N LYS A 378 13.17 -21.01 -30.95
CA LYS A 378 11.81 -20.72 -30.49
C LYS A 378 11.75 -20.21 -29.04
N GLY A 379 12.76 -20.50 -28.23
CA GLY A 379 12.80 -20.11 -26.82
C GLY A 379 14.10 -19.42 -26.42
N THR A 380 13.97 -18.50 -25.46
CA THR A 380 15.10 -17.91 -24.73
C THR A 380 14.84 -18.10 -23.23
N ILE A 381 15.85 -18.52 -22.49
CA ILE A 381 15.78 -18.70 -21.03
C ILE A 381 16.89 -17.90 -20.34
N HIS A 382 16.66 -17.51 -19.09
CA HIS A 382 17.68 -16.91 -18.24
C HIS A 382 18.46 -18.00 -17.50
N TRP A 383 19.62 -17.63 -16.97
CA TRP A 383 20.53 -18.57 -16.32
C TRP A 383 21.46 -17.80 -15.37
N VAL A 384 22.09 -18.50 -14.44
CA VAL A 384 23.15 -17.96 -13.57
C VAL A 384 24.27 -18.99 -13.46
N SER A 385 25.54 -18.58 -13.51
CA SER A 385 26.66 -19.51 -13.34
C SER A 385 26.71 -20.12 -11.94
N VAL A 386 26.89 -21.44 -11.84
CA VAL A 386 26.95 -22.17 -10.57
C VAL A 386 28.04 -21.61 -9.62
N PRO A 387 29.32 -21.54 -10.02
CA PRO A 387 30.40 -21.09 -9.12
C PRO A 387 30.34 -19.61 -8.73
N HIS A 388 29.62 -18.78 -9.49
CA HIS A 388 29.55 -17.33 -9.27
C HIS A 388 28.20 -16.84 -8.74
N SER A 389 27.20 -17.72 -8.68
CA SER A 389 25.87 -17.37 -8.16
C SER A 389 25.91 -17.08 -6.66
N LEU A 390 25.00 -16.20 -6.22
CA LEU A 390 24.73 -15.96 -4.80
C LEU A 390 23.44 -16.67 -4.41
N ASN A 391 23.38 -17.11 -3.15
CA ASN A 391 22.15 -17.60 -2.56
C ASN A 391 21.24 -16.43 -2.17
N ALA A 392 19.95 -16.60 -2.40
CA ALA A 392 18.94 -15.66 -1.95
C ALA A 392 17.68 -16.36 -1.45
N GLU A 393 16.96 -15.68 -0.56
CA GLU A 393 15.55 -15.92 -0.29
C GLU A 393 14.71 -15.02 -1.20
N VAL A 394 13.67 -15.57 -1.81
CA VAL A 394 12.73 -14.82 -2.64
C VAL A 394 11.33 -15.00 -2.07
N ARG A 395 10.68 -13.87 -1.75
CA ARG A 395 9.32 -13.79 -1.22
C ARG A 395 8.36 -13.42 -2.34
N LEU A 396 7.53 -14.38 -2.73
CA LEU A 396 6.53 -14.22 -3.78
C LEU A 396 5.21 -13.83 -3.14
N TYR A 397 4.86 -12.55 -3.24
CA TYR A 397 3.57 -12.05 -2.77
C TYR A 397 2.49 -12.19 -3.83
N ASP A 398 1.26 -12.43 -3.36
CA ASP A 398 0.03 -12.39 -4.13
C ASP A 398 -1.03 -11.58 -3.36
N ARG A 399 -2.22 -11.44 -3.92
CA ARG A 399 -3.37 -10.75 -3.31
C ARG A 399 -3.65 -11.34 -1.92
N LEU A 400 -3.92 -10.47 -0.94
CA LEU A 400 -4.14 -10.88 0.45
C LEU A 400 -5.46 -11.63 0.64
N PHE A 401 -6.47 -11.31 -0.17
CA PHE A 401 -7.78 -11.95 -0.15
C PHE A 401 -8.10 -12.62 -1.48
N MET A 402 -8.88 -13.70 -1.42
CA MET A 402 -9.33 -14.47 -2.60
C MET A 402 -10.59 -13.88 -3.25
N VAL A 403 -11.35 -13.07 -2.50
CA VAL A 403 -12.60 -12.46 -2.94
C VAL A 403 -12.41 -11.01 -3.39
N GLU A 404 -13.21 -10.58 -4.37
CA GLU A 404 -13.08 -9.26 -4.99
C GLU A 404 -13.41 -8.11 -4.04
N ASP A 405 -14.47 -8.23 -3.23
CA ASP A 405 -14.78 -7.29 -2.15
C ASP A 405 -14.87 -8.00 -0.79
N PRO A 406 -13.76 -8.08 -0.02
CA PRO A 406 -13.77 -8.66 1.32
C PRO A 406 -14.58 -7.84 2.35
N SER A 407 -15.04 -6.65 1.98
CA SER A 407 -15.85 -5.79 2.85
C SER A 407 -17.35 -5.97 2.66
N ALA A 408 -17.78 -6.49 1.51
CA ALA A 408 -19.17 -6.87 1.27
C ALA A 408 -19.56 -8.18 1.98
N GLU A 409 -18.60 -9.08 2.20
CA GLU A 409 -18.80 -10.35 2.90
C GLU A 409 -19.01 -10.14 4.41
N LYS A 410 -20.28 -10.12 4.84
CA LYS A 410 -20.66 -9.88 6.25
C LYS A 410 -20.84 -11.15 7.07
N GLU A 411 -21.06 -12.29 6.41
CA GLU A 411 -21.40 -13.57 7.06
C GLU A 411 -20.20 -14.47 7.30
N LYS A 412 -19.07 -14.21 6.62
CA LYS A 412 -17.84 -14.99 6.74
C LYS A 412 -16.81 -14.27 7.59
N ASP A 413 -16.06 -15.04 8.37
CA ASP A 413 -14.87 -14.51 9.02
C ASP A 413 -13.84 -14.12 7.96
N PHE A 414 -13.22 -12.95 8.11
CA PHE A 414 -12.25 -12.46 7.14
C PHE A 414 -11.06 -13.40 6.95
N ARG A 415 -10.73 -14.25 7.94
CA ARG A 415 -9.68 -15.28 7.86
C ARG A 415 -9.99 -16.33 6.80
N GLU A 416 -11.27 -16.65 6.59
CA GLU A 416 -11.71 -17.59 5.56
C GLU A 416 -11.58 -16.99 4.14
N LEU A 417 -11.56 -15.66 4.05
CA LEU A 417 -11.41 -14.93 2.79
C LEU A 417 -9.95 -14.72 2.40
N MET A 418 -9.00 -14.96 3.32
CA MET A 418 -7.57 -14.74 3.08
C MET A 418 -7.01 -15.76 2.11
N ASN A 419 -6.10 -15.30 1.25
CA ASN A 419 -5.37 -16.17 0.34
C ASN A 419 -4.22 -16.88 1.10
N PRO A 420 -4.26 -18.22 1.24
CA PRO A 420 -3.19 -18.97 1.89
C PRO A 420 -1.87 -18.89 1.11
N GLU A 421 -1.94 -18.62 -0.19
CA GLU A 421 -0.78 -18.43 -1.08
C GLU A 421 -0.39 -16.94 -1.23
N SER A 422 -0.92 -16.05 -0.38
CA SER A 422 -0.58 -14.61 -0.41
C SER A 422 0.91 -14.32 -0.19
N LEU A 423 1.65 -15.27 0.39
CA LEU A 423 3.10 -15.26 0.52
C LEU A 423 3.65 -16.68 0.36
N ILE A 424 4.50 -16.88 -0.65
CA ILE A 424 5.32 -18.08 -0.80
C ILE A 424 6.79 -17.68 -0.65
N VAL A 425 7.47 -18.25 0.33
CA VAL A 425 8.90 -18.04 0.55
C VAL A 425 9.69 -19.15 -0.14
N LYS A 426 10.61 -18.79 -1.03
CA LYS A 426 11.51 -19.70 -1.72
C LYS A 426 12.93 -19.47 -1.22
N SER A 427 13.49 -20.47 -0.57
CA SER A 427 14.89 -20.50 -0.12
C SER A 427 15.78 -21.18 -1.16
N GLY A 428 17.06 -20.81 -1.20
CA GLY A 428 18.04 -21.46 -2.09
C GLY A 428 17.99 -20.99 -3.53
N CYS A 429 17.28 -19.89 -3.81
CA CYS A 429 17.29 -19.20 -5.09
C CYS A 429 18.71 -18.77 -5.46
N LYS A 430 18.98 -18.65 -6.76
CA LYS A 430 20.30 -18.31 -7.30
C LYS A 430 20.24 -17.02 -8.07
N VAL A 431 21.03 -16.04 -7.67
CA VAL A 431 21.05 -14.71 -8.31
C VAL A 431 22.44 -14.34 -8.81
N GLU A 432 22.52 -13.44 -9.79
CA GLU A 432 23.79 -12.95 -10.33
C GLU A 432 24.70 -12.34 -9.25
N ALA A 433 26.01 -12.54 -9.37
CA ALA A 433 27.03 -11.99 -8.48
C ALA A 433 26.96 -10.47 -8.31
N TYR A 434 26.50 -9.77 -9.35
CA TYR A 434 26.30 -8.31 -9.36
C TYR A 434 25.43 -7.83 -8.19
N LEU A 435 24.49 -8.67 -7.73
CA LEU A 435 23.56 -8.31 -6.66
C LEU A 435 24.19 -8.36 -5.25
N LYS A 436 25.47 -8.70 -5.12
CA LYS A 436 26.17 -8.73 -3.81
C LYS A 436 26.10 -7.39 -3.08
N GLU A 437 26.19 -6.30 -3.82
CA GLU A 437 26.23 -4.92 -3.28
C GLU A 437 24.86 -4.23 -3.31
N ALA A 438 23.80 -4.96 -3.66
CA ALA A 438 22.45 -4.40 -3.71
C ALA A 438 21.99 -3.98 -2.31
N LYS A 439 21.45 -2.77 -2.21
CA LYS A 439 21.01 -2.16 -0.96
C LYS A 439 19.52 -2.36 -0.76
N PRO A 440 19.02 -2.31 0.49
CA PRO A 440 17.59 -2.32 0.75
C PRO A 440 16.84 -1.30 -0.12
N LEU A 441 15.70 -1.74 -0.66
CA LEU A 441 14.84 -1.02 -1.62
C LEU A 441 15.40 -0.85 -3.04
N ASP A 442 16.62 -1.27 -3.33
CA ASP A 442 17.08 -1.37 -4.73
C ASP A 442 16.16 -2.33 -5.50
N SER A 443 15.78 -1.92 -6.71
CA SER A 443 14.79 -2.61 -7.52
C SER A 443 15.38 -3.14 -8.81
N PHE A 444 14.99 -4.36 -9.18
CA PHE A 444 15.49 -5.08 -10.34
C PHE A 444 14.35 -5.81 -11.04
N GLN A 445 14.48 -6.03 -12.34
CA GLN A 445 13.66 -7.00 -13.04
C GLN A 445 14.42 -8.32 -13.11
N PHE A 446 13.88 -9.36 -12.46
CA PHE A 446 14.36 -10.72 -12.68
C PHE A 446 13.78 -11.19 -14.01
N GLN A 447 14.66 -11.41 -14.98
CA GLN A 447 14.30 -11.68 -16.36
C GLN A 447 13.29 -12.83 -16.45
N ARG A 448 12.23 -12.63 -17.24
CA ARG A 448 11.13 -13.60 -17.46
C ARG A 448 10.27 -13.92 -16.24
N ILE A 449 10.60 -13.42 -15.05
CA ILE A 449 9.84 -13.66 -13.82
C ILE A 449 9.00 -12.44 -13.43
N GLY A 450 9.64 -11.33 -13.06
CA GLY A 450 8.96 -10.22 -12.41
C GLY A 450 9.89 -9.10 -12.00
N TYR A 451 9.32 -8.14 -11.30
CA TYR A 451 10.05 -7.06 -10.65
C TYR A 451 10.19 -7.38 -9.16
N PHE A 452 11.38 -7.14 -8.64
CA PHE A 452 11.77 -7.47 -7.28
C PHE A 452 12.53 -6.32 -6.66
N ASN A 453 12.40 -6.13 -5.36
CA ASN A 453 13.25 -5.24 -4.60
C ASN A 453 13.94 -5.98 -3.45
N VAL A 454 15.08 -5.45 -3.02
CA VAL A 454 15.78 -5.94 -1.84
C VAL A 454 14.98 -5.57 -0.58
N ASP A 455 14.66 -6.56 0.26
CA ASP A 455 13.98 -6.31 1.53
C ASP A 455 14.94 -5.70 2.57
N LYS A 456 14.40 -4.98 3.53
CA LYS A 456 15.17 -4.41 4.65
C LYS A 456 15.82 -5.48 5.55
N GLU A 457 15.30 -6.71 5.53
CA GLU A 457 15.87 -7.86 6.25
C GLU A 457 17.05 -8.51 5.52
N SER A 458 17.38 -8.04 4.30
CA SER A 458 18.56 -8.47 3.57
C SER A 458 19.84 -8.06 4.30
N ALA A 459 20.80 -8.99 4.40
CA ALA A 459 22.09 -8.78 5.05
C ALA A 459 23.23 -9.37 4.23
N GLU A 460 24.48 -9.05 4.58
CA GLU A 460 25.63 -9.64 3.92
C GLU A 460 25.61 -11.17 4.03
N GLY A 461 25.72 -11.86 2.89
CA GLY A 461 25.61 -13.32 2.82
C GLY A 461 24.19 -13.89 2.89
N ASN A 462 23.16 -13.05 3.11
CA ASN A 462 21.76 -13.45 3.12
C ASN A 462 20.91 -12.42 2.37
N LEU A 463 20.85 -12.55 1.03
CA LEU A 463 20.05 -11.67 0.19
C LEU A 463 18.57 -12.05 0.27
N VAL A 464 17.70 -11.08 0.55
CA VAL A 464 16.25 -11.27 0.60
C VAL A 464 15.58 -10.36 -0.42
N PHE A 465 14.83 -10.95 -1.35
CA PHE A 465 14.09 -10.22 -2.37
C PHE A 465 12.58 -10.37 -2.21
N ASN A 466 11.86 -9.27 -2.27
CA ASN A 466 10.41 -9.24 -2.36
C ASN A 466 9.97 -9.12 -3.82
N ARG A 467 9.02 -9.93 -4.27
CA ARG A 467 8.37 -9.72 -5.56
C ARG A 467 7.43 -8.52 -5.47
N THR A 468 7.79 -7.44 -6.15
CA THR A 468 6.94 -6.26 -6.29
C THR A 468 5.71 -6.58 -7.12
N VAL A 469 5.91 -7.03 -8.35
CA VAL A 469 4.86 -7.38 -9.30
C VAL A 469 5.37 -8.38 -10.35
N ALA A 470 4.54 -9.32 -10.79
CA ALA A 470 4.87 -10.24 -11.88
C ALA A 470 4.94 -9.54 -13.25
N LEU A 471 5.67 -10.09 -14.23
CA LEU A 471 5.79 -9.49 -15.57
C LEU A 471 4.46 -9.40 -16.33
N LYS A 472 3.54 -10.33 -16.06
CA LYS A 472 2.20 -10.37 -16.63
C LYS A 472 1.21 -10.64 -15.52
N ASP A 473 0.00 -10.15 -15.68
CA ASP A 473 -1.09 -10.58 -14.82
C ASP A 473 -1.33 -12.07 -15.07
N SER A 474 -1.31 -12.84 -13.99
CA SER A 474 -1.50 -14.30 -14.01
C SER A 474 -2.66 -14.73 -13.14
N TRP A 475 -3.39 -13.76 -12.57
CA TRP A 475 -4.48 -14.04 -11.66
C TRP A 475 -5.65 -14.62 -12.43
N LYS A 476 -5.79 -15.95 -12.37
CA LYS A 476 -6.98 -16.63 -12.84
C LYS A 476 -8.07 -16.35 -11.83
N LYS A 477 -9.12 -15.62 -12.22
CA LYS A 477 -10.39 -15.61 -11.48
C LYS A 477 -10.71 -17.06 -11.14
N GLN A 478 -10.64 -17.43 -9.86
CA GLN A 478 -11.24 -18.68 -9.43
C GLN A 478 -12.73 -18.45 -9.60
N ASN A 479 -13.29 -18.97 -10.69
CA ASN A 479 -14.74 -19.07 -10.83
C ASN A 479 -15.18 -19.99 -9.69
N GLY A 480 -15.77 -19.39 -8.65
CA GLY A 480 -16.53 -20.11 -7.63
C GLY A 480 -17.79 -20.70 -8.22
#